data_AF-E4TN73-F1
#
_entry.id   AF-E4TN73-F1
#
_cell.length_a   1.000
_cell.length_b   1.000
_cell.length_c   1.000
_cell.angle_alpha   90.00
_cell.angle_beta   90.00
_cell.angle_gamma   90.00
#
_symmetry.space_group_name_H-M   'P 1'
#
loop_
_entity.id
_entity.type
_entity.pdbx_description
1 polymer ?
#
loop_
_entity_poly.entity_id
_entity_poly.type
_entity_poly.pdbx_seq_one_letter_code
_entity_poly.pdbx_strand_id
1 'polypeptide(L)'
;MFADNINTIIPVISTLAGIVIGWLLNELRDYFKLRRENKRVINHVLFNLLEIRSILAKTEMEHSSEFIIKLIEDKYPQVPKKQMRFYMRSIFNLYLKKIVADNQNNSIQSIENRYKDSVDDFSKIFPLLAYEVGGKINLYNYLTFLTKYVEKIDDMVRAEFNNDLVPNDQDEYHSFTELISEFFETNLFKKALNSISVDIIKISKKLGRSTKKSCEEIMHGQDSSFESEDFQIFFDDYMEKVSSYQ
;
A
#
# COMPACT_ATOMS: atom_id res chain seq x y z
N MET A 1 -4.74 -78.52 5.65
CA MET A 1 -5.89 -77.91 4.96
C MET A 1 -6.26 -76.53 5.51
N PHE A 2 -6.57 -76.33 6.80
CA PHE A 2 -6.83 -74.97 7.31
C PHE A 2 -5.57 -74.08 7.44
N ALA A 3 -4.40 -74.67 7.76
CA ALA A 3 -3.14 -73.92 7.87
C ALA A 3 -2.64 -73.35 6.52
N ASP A 4 -2.88 -74.07 5.43
CA ASP A 4 -2.42 -73.67 4.09
C ASP A 4 -3.19 -72.45 3.55
N ASN A 5 -4.45 -72.29 3.96
CA ASN A 5 -5.28 -71.14 3.62
C ASN A 5 -4.86 -69.86 4.36
N ILE A 6 -4.34 -69.98 5.59
CA ILE A 6 -3.91 -68.82 6.38
C ILE A 6 -2.67 -68.17 5.75
N ASN A 7 -1.73 -68.98 5.29
CA ASN A 7 -0.49 -68.51 4.65
C ASN A 7 -0.72 -67.82 3.31
N THR A 8 -1.85 -68.06 2.63
CA THR A 8 -2.24 -67.38 1.39
C THR A 8 -3.07 -66.12 1.62
N ILE A 9 -3.84 -66.04 2.70
CA ILE A 9 -4.67 -64.86 3.03
C ILE A 9 -3.83 -63.69 3.55
N ILE A 10 -2.80 -63.95 4.36
CA ILE A 10 -1.94 -62.90 4.96
C ILE A 10 -1.23 -62.03 3.90
N PRO A 11 -0.61 -62.59 2.84
CA PRO A 11 -0.03 -61.80 1.75
C PRO A 11 -1.05 -60.91 1.01
N VAL A 12 -2.28 -61.40 0.82
CA VAL A 12 -3.34 -60.64 0.14
C VAL A 12 -3.78 -59.46 1.00
N ILE A 13 -4.02 -59.69 2.30
CA ILE A 13 -4.41 -58.63 3.24
C ILE A 13 -3.29 -57.59 3.38
N SER A 14 -2.04 -58.02 3.49
CA SER A 14 -0.89 -57.10 3.58
C SER A 14 -0.69 -56.28 2.32
N THR A 15 -0.89 -56.87 1.13
CA THR A 15 -0.86 -56.13 -0.15
C THR A 15 -1.96 -55.08 -0.21
N LEU A 16 -3.20 -55.45 0.17
CA LEU A 16 -4.32 -54.51 0.23
C LEU A 16 -4.07 -53.38 1.24
N ALA A 17 -3.55 -53.70 2.42
CA ALA A 17 -3.18 -52.72 3.43
C ALA A 17 -2.09 -51.76 2.90
N GLY A 18 -1.09 -52.30 2.19
CA GLY A 18 -0.05 -51.49 1.54
C GLY A 18 -0.60 -50.52 0.51
N ILE A 19 -1.56 -50.96 -0.32
CA ILE A 19 -2.24 -50.11 -1.31
C ILE A 19 -3.01 -48.98 -0.61
N VAL A 20 -3.78 -49.30 0.44
CA VAL A 20 -4.57 -48.31 1.19
C VAL A 20 -3.67 -47.28 1.88
N ILE A 21 -2.58 -47.73 2.53
CA ILE A 21 -1.61 -46.83 3.17
C ILE A 21 -0.91 -45.96 2.13
N GLY A 22 -0.50 -46.53 0.99
CA GLY A 22 0.14 -45.79 -0.09
C GLY A 22 -0.77 -44.69 -0.67
N TRP A 23 -2.04 -45.01 -0.90
CA TRP A 23 -3.05 -44.04 -1.33
C TRP A 23 -3.24 -42.93 -0.29
N LEU A 24 -3.39 -43.28 0.99
CA LEU A 24 -3.60 -42.31 2.07
C LEU A 24 -2.39 -41.37 2.24
N LEU A 25 -1.17 -41.89 2.11
CA LEU A 25 0.04 -41.08 2.13
C LEU A 25 0.13 -40.13 0.93
N ASN A 26 -0.30 -40.56 -0.26
CA ASN A 26 -0.35 -39.70 -1.43
C ASN A 26 -1.36 -38.57 -1.25
N GLU A 27 -2.56 -38.87 -0.76
CA GLU A 27 -3.60 -37.87 -0.49
C GLU A 27 -3.14 -36.85 0.57
N LEU A 28 -2.49 -37.31 1.64
CA LEU A 28 -1.89 -36.43 2.63
C LEU A 28 -0.84 -35.50 2.02
N ARG A 29 0.03 -36.02 1.15
CA ARG A 29 1.05 -35.23 0.45
C ARG A 29 0.41 -34.13 -0.40
N ASP A 30 -0.60 -34.47 -1.18
CA ASP A 30 -1.30 -33.53 -2.06
C ASP A 30 -2.04 -32.47 -1.24
N TYR A 31 -2.66 -32.87 -0.13
CA TYR A 31 -3.27 -31.93 0.84
C TYR A 31 -2.25 -30.94 1.41
N PHE A 32 -1.07 -31.40 1.86
CA PHE A 32 -0.02 -30.51 2.37
C PHE A 32 0.53 -29.58 1.28
N LYS A 33 0.66 -30.08 0.05
CA LYS A 33 1.10 -29.29 -1.10
C LYS A 33 0.11 -28.15 -1.39
N LEU A 34 -1.18 -28.46 -1.50
CA LEU A 34 -2.24 -27.47 -1.72
C LEU A 34 -2.27 -26.41 -0.62
N ARG A 35 -2.14 -26.85 0.64
CA ARG A 35 -2.09 -25.92 1.79
C ARG A 35 -0.89 -24.97 1.73
N ARG A 36 0.27 -25.45 1.28
CA ARG A 36 1.48 -24.63 1.12
C ARG A 36 1.33 -23.64 -0.03
N GLU A 37 0.77 -24.06 -1.16
CA GLU A 37 0.49 -23.20 -2.30
C GLU A 37 -0.49 -22.08 -1.92
N ASN A 38 -1.59 -22.43 -1.24
CA ASN A 38 -2.54 -21.43 -0.75
C ASN A 38 -1.87 -20.44 0.20
N LYS A 39 -1.03 -20.92 1.13
CA LYS A 39 -0.29 -20.05 2.05
C LYS A 39 0.63 -19.08 1.31
N ARG A 40 1.28 -19.52 0.23
CA ARG A 40 2.17 -18.68 -0.58
C ARG A 40 1.40 -17.55 -1.24
N VAL A 41 0.24 -17.83 -1.82
CA VAL A 41 -0.61 -16.80 -2.44
C VAL A 41 -1.11 -15.80 -1.40
N ILE A 42 -1.62 -16.26 -0.25
CA ILE A 42 -2.07 -15.36 0.83
C ILE A 42 -0.92 -14.47 1.33
N ASN A 43 0.28 -15.02 1.51
CA ASN A 43 1.46 -14.24 1.89
C ASN A 43 1.80 -13.17 0.85
N HIS A 44 1.72 -13.50 -0.45
CA HIS A 44 2.00 -12.56 -1.51
C HIS A 44 1.01 -11.39 -1.51
N VAL A 45 -0.29 -11.69 -1.39
CA VAL A 45 -1.36 -10.70 -1.29
C VAL A 45 -1.15 -9.81 -0.07
N LEU A 46 -0.84 -10.40 1.09
CA LEU A 46 -0.62 -9.67 2.33
C LEU A 46 0.59 -8.73 2.23
N PHE A 47 1.67 -9.18 1.59
CA PHE A 47 2.85 -8.35 1.32
C PHE A 47 2.47 -7.12 0.48
N ASN A 48 1.77 -7.33 -0.64
CA ASN A 48 1.37 -6.23 -1.52
C ASN A 48 0.45 -5.24 -0.80
N LEU A 49 -0.52 -5.72 0.00
CA LEU A 49 -1.40 -4.85 0.79
C LEU A 49 -0.65 -4.02 1.85
N LEU A 50 0.32 -4.63 2.55
CA LEU A 50 1.16 -3.91 3.52
C LEU A 50 2.03 -2.84 2.85
N GLU A 51 2.56 -3.14 1.66
CA GLU A 51 3.33 -2.18 0.86
C GLU A 51 2.44 -1.00 0.44
N ILE A 52 1.26 -1.28 -0.12
CA ILE A 52 0.26 -0.26 -0.48
C ILE A 52 -0.07 0.59 0.74
N ARG A 53 -0.39 -0.04 1.88
CA ARG A 53 -0.68 0.67 3.13
C ARG A 53 0.49 1.55 3.57
N SER A 54 1.73 1.05 3.48
CA SER A 54 2.91 1.83 3.84
C SER A 54 3.03 3.10 3.01
N ILE A 55 2.76 2.99 1.71
CA ILE A 55 2.78 4.14 0.80
C ILE A 55 1.64 5.09 1.15
N LEU A 56 0.45 4.57 1.42
CA LEU A 56 -0.67 5.39 1.89
C LEU A 56 -0.31 6.13 3.17
N ALA A 57 0.11 5.44 4.23
CA ALA A 57 0.47 6.07 5.50
C ALA A 57 1.50 7.20 5.33
N LYS A 58 2.48 7.03 4.45
CA LYS A 58 3.48 8.06 4.08
C LYS A 58 2.94 9.25 3.28
N THR A 59 1.67 9.22 2.87
CA THR A 59 1.00 10.29 2.14
C THR A 59 -0.16 10.89 2.94
N GLU A 60 -0.32 10.50 4.23
CA GLU A 60 -1.32 11.07 5.13
C GLU A 60 -1.00 12.53 5.42
N MET A 61 -1.74 13.42 4.76
CA MET A 61 -1.47 14.86 4.74
C MET A 61 -1.86 15.60 6.02
N GLU A 62 -2.82 15.07 6.79
CA GLU A 62 -3.40 15.77 7.95
C GLU A 62 -2.31 16.02 9.01
N HIS A 63 -1.56 14.97 9.36
CA HIS A 63 -0.41 15.07 10.26
C HIS A 63 0.80 15.80 9.66
N SER A 64 0.99 15.76 8.33
CA SER A 64 2.10 16.49 7.69
C SER A 64 1.88 17.98 7.71
N SER A 65 0.65 18.45 7.54
CA SER A 65 0.41 19.89 7.41
C SER A 65 0.80 20.67 8.67
N GLU A 66 0.40 20.21 9.86
CA GLU A 66 0.75 20.86 11.13
C GLU A 66 2.25 20.75 11.44
N PHE A 67 2.84 19.58 11.17
CA PHE A 67 4.28 19.37 11.35
C PHE A 67 5.09 20.30 10.46
N ILE A 68 4.74 20.40 9.18
CA ILE A 68 5.40 21.29 8.21
C ILE A 68 5.25 22.75 8.62
N ILE A 69 4.04 23.17 9.04
CA ILE A 69 3.81 24.52 9.56
C ILE A 69 4.80 24.82 10.67
N LYS A 70 4.85 23.95 11.68
CA LYS A 70 5.73 24.13 12.83
C LYS A 70 7.21 24.18 12.44
N LEU A 71 7.64 23.30 11.54
CA LEU A 71 9.02 23.22 11.07
C LEU A 71 9.46 24.50 10.33
N ILE A 72 8.57 25.08 9.53
CA ILE A 72 8.83 26.35 8.85
C ILE A 72 8.77 27.53 9.83
N GLU A 73 7.82 27.56 10.77
CA GLU A 73 7.75 28.62 11.80
C GLU A 73 9.03 28.62 12.66
N ASP A 74 9.54 27.45 13.02
CA ASP A 74 10.74 27.29 13.84
C ASP A 74 12.02 27.72 13.09
N LYS A 75 12.17 27.38 11.81
CA LYS A 75 13.37 27.69 11.02
C LYS A 75 13.35 29.06 10.34
N TYR A 76 12.16 29.56 9.99
CA TYR A 76 11.98 30.78 9.20
C TYR A 76 10.87 31.69 9.76
N PRO A 77 11.04 32.23 10.98
CA PRO A 77 10.02 33.05 11.64
C PRO A 77 9.67 34.36 10.88
N GLN A 78 10.49 34.74 9.91
CA GLN A 78 10.32 35.97 9.11
C GLN A 78 9.37 35.78 7.91
N VAL A 79 8.99 34.55 7.55
CA VAL A 79 8.13 34.29 6.39
C VAL A 79 6.68 34.66 6.74
N PRO A 80 6.03 35.58 5.99
CA PRO A 80 4.64 35.91 6.24
C PRO A 80 3.75 34.68 6.09
N LYS A 81 2.84 34.43 7.05
CA LYS A 81 1.93 33.26 7.06
C LYS A 81 1.19 33.03 5.74
N LYS A 82 0.90 34.11 5.00
CA LYS A 82 0.21 34.07 3.70
C LYS A 82 1.09 33.48 2.58
N GLN A 83 2.40 33.73 2.59
CA GLN A 83 3.37 33.15 1.66
C GLN A 83 3.77 31.73 2.09
N MET A 84 3.71 31.45 3.39
CA MET A 84 4.06 30.14 3.95
C MET A 84 3.20 29.01 3.38
N ARG A 85 1.90 29.24 3.16
CA ARG A 85 1.01 28.24 2.53
C ARG A 85 1.44 27.86 1.12
N PHE A 86 2.01 28.79 0.36
CA PHE A 86 2.50 28.53 -0.98
C PHE A 86 3.75 27.64 -0.94
N TYR A 87 4.76 28.02 -0.14
CA TYR A 87 5.98 27.22 0.05
C TYR A 87 5.68 25.83 0.61
N MET A 88 4.76 25.71 1.57
CA MET A 88 4.32 24.43 2.10
C MET A 88 3.81 23.50 1.01
N ARG A 89 2.98 24.04 0.12
CA ARG A 89 2.42 23.27 -0.98
C ARG A 89 3.52 22.79 -1.92
N SER A 90 4.45 23.66 -2.31
CA SER A 90 5.55 23.29 -3.21
C SER A 90 6.50 22.26 -2.59
N ILE A 91 6.89 22.43 -1.32
CA ILE A 91 7.79 21.48 -0.62
C ILE A 91 7.11 20.12 -0.48
N PHE A 92 5.85 20.11 -0.04
CA PHE A 92 5.10 18.88 0.11
C PHE A 92 4.87 18.17 -1.22
N ASN A 93 4.57 18.92 -2.28
CA ASN A 93 4.43 18.40 -3.64
C ASN A 93 5.72 17.72 -4.12
N LEU A 94 6.87 18.35 -3.87
CA LEU A 94 8.18 17.77 -4.20
C LEU A 94 8.50 16.53 -3.35
N TYR A 95 8.11 16.53 -2.08
CA TYR A 95 8.25 15.37 -1.21
C TYR A 95 7.40 14.19 -1.67
N LEU A 96 6.13 14.43 -2.02
CA LEU A 96 5.27 13.40 -2.61
C LEU A 96 5.84 12.87 -3.91
N LYS A 97 6.32 13.75 -4.80
CA LYS A 97 6.99 13.34 -6.03
C LYS A 97 8.21 12.48 -5.72
N LYS A 98 9.01 12.83 -4.71
CA LYS A 98 10.13 12.02 -4.24
C LYS A 98 9.67 10.66 -3.71
N ILE A 99 8.64 10.58 -2.87
CA ILE A 99 8.09 9.30 -2.40
C ILE A 99 7.64 8.43 -3.58
N VAL A 100 6.99 9.01 -4.58
CA VAL A 100 6.54 8.28 -5.76
C VAL A 100 7.71 7.88 -6.68
N ALA A 101 8.74 8.73 -6.78
CA ALA A 101 9.89 8.52 -7.68
C ALA A 101 11.00 7.62 -7.10
N ASP A 102 11.33 7.75 -5.81
CA ASP A 102 12.28 6.87 -5.09
C ASP A 102 11.80 5.42 -5.11
N ASN A 103 10.49 5.26 -5.21
CA ASN A 103 9.84 4.01 -5.57
C ASN A 103 9.96 3.74 -7.08
N GLN A 104 11.17 3.65 -7.64
CA GLN A 104 11.45 3.53 -9.09
C GLN A 104 10.75 2.34 -9.81
N ASN A 105 10.20 1.37 -9.06
CA ASN A 105 9.38 0.27 -9.57
C ASN A 105 7.89 0.34 -9.19
N ASN A 106 7.48 1.35 -8.40
CA ASN A 106 6.14 1.49 -7.84
C ASN A 106 5.47 2.81 -8.25
N SER A 107 5.34 3.09 -9.56
CA SER A 107 4.40 4.13 -10.01
C SER A 107 3.00 3.85 -9.43
N ILE A 108 2.17 4.87 -9.23
CA ILE A 108 0.81 4.67 -8.69
C ILE A 108 0.03 3.65 -9.53
N GLN A 109 0.24 3.65 -10.84
CA GLN A 109 -0.32 2.67 -11.76
C GLN A 109 0.20 1.24 -11.52
N SER A 110 1.48 1.05 -11.21
CA SER A 110 2.01 -0.26 -10.84
C SER A 110 1.50 -0.75 -9.47
N ILE A 111 1.25 0.17 -8.52
CA ILE A 111 0.61 -0.14 -7.23
C ILE A 111 -0.82 -0.64 -7.47
N GLU A 112 -1.56 0.05 -8.33
CA GLU A 112 -2.90 -0.35 -8.75
C GLU A 112 -2.90 -1.72 -9.43
N ASN A 113 -1.97 -1.96 -10.37
CA ASN A 113 -1.84 -3.24 -11.07
C ASN A 113 -1.48 -4.36 -10.09
N ARG A 114 -0.49 -4.17 -9.22
CA ARG A 114 -0.12 -5.16 -8.18
C ARG A 114 -1.29 -5.45 -7.24
N TYR A 115 -2.10 -4.46 -6.89
CA TYR A 115 -3.32 -4.66 -6.12
C TYR A 115 -4.32 -5.53 -6.87
N LYS A 116 -4.61 -5.21 -8.14
CA LYS A 116 -5.51 -5.98 -8.99
C LYS A 116 -5.04 -7.42 -9.15
N ASP A 117 -3.77 -7.63 -9.45
CA ASP A 117 -3.14 -8.94 -9.59
C ASP A 117 -3.24 -9.75 -8.29
N SER A 118 -3.01 -9.08 -7.14
CA SER A 118 -3.18 -9.71 -5.83
C SER A 118 -4.61 -10.16 -5.58
N VAL A 119 -5.60 -9.31 -5.90
CA VAL A 119 -7.01 -9.65 -5.74
C VAL A 119 -7.40 -10.79 -6.68
N ASP A 120 -6.92 -10.78 -7.92
CA ASP A 120 -7.16 -11.86 -8.89
C ASP A 120 -6.58 -13.19 -8.40
N ASP A 121 -5.32 -13.20 -7.97
CA ASP A 121 -4.67 -14.40 -7.42
C ASP A 121 -5.36 -14.89 -6.16
N PHE A 122 -5.78 -13.97 -5.30
CA PHE A 122 -6.52 -14.30 -4.09
C PHE A 122 -7.92 -14.87 -4.41
N SER A 123 -8.55 -14.40 -5.49
CA SER A 123 -9.88 -14.86 -5.91
C SER A 123 -9.90 -16.34 -6.31
N LYS A 124 -8.77 -16.85 -6.80
CA LYS A 124 -8.59 -18.27 -7.17
C LYS A 124 -8.71 -19.20 -5.95
N ILE A 125 -8.48 -18.69 -4.74
CA ILE A 125 -8.53 -19.47 -3.49
C ILE A 125 -9.72 -19.07 -2.63
N PHE A 126 -10.00 -17.76 -2.51
CA PHE A 126 -11.06 -17.21 -1.66
C PHE A 126 -11.91 -16.19 -2.42
N PRO A 127 -12.76 -16.61 -3.37
CA PRO A 127 -13.48 -15.70 -4.26
C PRO A 127 -14.38 -14.70 -3.51
N LEU A 128 -15.05 -15.14 -2.44
CA LEU A 128 -15.93 -14.25 -1.66
C LEU A 128 -15.14 -13.14 -0.94
N LEU A 129 -13.98 -13.48 -0.36
CA LEU A 129 -13.13 -12.49 0.29
C LEU A 129 -12.45 -11.58 -0.75
N ALA A 130 -12.06 -12.13 -1.90
CA ALA A 130 -11.53 -11.32 -3.00
C ALA A 130 -12.57 -10.34 -3.54
N TYR A 131 -13.84 -10.72 -3.62
CA TYR A 131 -14.94 -9.80 -3.94
C TYR A 131 -15.08 -8.69 -2.89
N GLU A 132 -15.03 -9.02 -1.59
CA GLU A 132 -15.09 -8.02 -0.52
C GLU A 132 -13.91 -7.03 -0.54
N VAL A 133 -12.70 -7.50 -0.87
CA VAL A 133 -11.48 -6.69 -0.93
C VAL A 133 -11.47 -5.87 -2.22
N GLY A 134 -11.71 -6.52 -3.37
CA GLY A 134 -11.71 -5.90 -4.70
C GLY A 134 -12.84 -4.91 -4.94
N GLY A 135 -14.01 -5.09 -4.31
CA GLY A 135 -15.18 -4.22 -4.46
C GLY A 135 -15.05 -2.84 -3.80
N LYS A 136 -13.93 -2.55 -3.14
CA LYS A 136 -13.76 -1.28 -2.41
C LYS A 136 -13.27 -0.16 -3.35
N ILE A 137 -14.26 0.50 -3.94
CA ILE A 137 -14.18 1.71 -4.78
C ILE A 137 -13.22 2.78 -4.21
N ASN A 138 -13.09 2.87 -2.89
CA ASN A 138 -12.30 3.91 -2.22
C ASN A 138 -10.80 3.86 -2.53
N LEU A 139 -10.19 2.67 -2.61
CA LEU A 139 -8.74 2.57 -2.90
C LEU A 139 -8.44 2.95 -4.35
N TYR A 140 -9.24 2.44 -5.29
CA TYR A 140 -9.09 2.76 -6.70
C TYR A 140 -9.27 4.26 -6.95
N ASN A 141 -10.31 4.86 -6.38
CA ASN A 141 -10.56 6.30 -6.47
C ASN A 141 -9.39 7.10 -5.90
N TYR A 142 -8.84 6.64 -4.78
CA TYR A 142 -7.68 7.27 -4.15
C TYR A 142 -6.43 7.21 -5.02
N LEU A 143 -6.08 6.04 -5.57
CA LEU A 143 -4.92 5.88 -6.46
C LEU A 143 -5.09 6.69 -7.75
N THR A 144 -6.30 6.70 -8.31
CA THR A 144 -6.63 7.52 -9.48
C THR A 144 -6.46 9.00 -9.18
N PHE A 145 -6.93 9.46 -8.02
CA PHE A 145 -6.74 10.84 -7.57
C PHE A 145 -5.25 11.17 -7.43
N LEU A 146 -4.47 10.34 -6.72
CA LEU A 146 -3.04 10.58 -6.54
C LEU A 146 -2.32 10.70 -7.88
N THR A 147 -2.69 9.87 -8.86
CA THR A 147 -2.08 9.91 -10.20
C THR A 147 -2.33 11.27 -10.85
N LYS A 148 -3.60 11.69 -10.91
CA LYS A 148 -4.00 12.99 -11.47
C LYS A 148 -3.37 14.17 -10.73
N TYR A 149 -3.25 14.05 -9.41
CA TYR A 149 -2.66 15.06 -8.55
C TYR A 149 -1.16 15.21 -8.82
N VAL A 150 -0.41 14.11 -8.91
CA VAL A 150 1.02 14.11 -9.23
C VAL A 150 1.27 14.64 -10.64
N GLU A 151 0.47 14.23 -11.63
CA GLU A 151 0.57 14.74 -13.01
C GLU A 151 0.37 16.26 -13.05
N LYS A 152 -0.70 16.76 -12.43
CA LYS A 152 -1.01 18.20 -12.42
C LYS A 152 0.04 19.03 -11.67
N ILE A 153 0.68 18.46 -10.64
CA ILE A 153 1.83 19.09 -9.99
C ILE A 153 3.03 19.15 -10.92
N ASP A 154 3.32 18.08 -11.65
CA ASP A 154 4.47 18.05 -12.55
C ASP A 154 4.34 19.11 -13.64
N ASP A 155 3.13 19.29 -14.18
CA ASP A 155 2.83 20.35 -15.15
C ASP A 155 3.03 21.75 -14.56
N MET A 156 2.53 22.00 -13.34
CA MET A 156 2.70 23.29 -12.65
C MET A 156 4.17 23.61 -12.37
N VAL A 157 4.92 22.63 -11.85
CA VAL A 157 6.33 22.80 -11.53
C VAL A 157 7.14 23.05 -12.81
N ARG A 158 6.88 22.32 -13.89
CA ARG A 158 7.56 22.53 -15.19
C ARG A 158 7.28 23.92 -15.77
N ALA A 159 6.04 24.39 -15.69
CA ALA A 159 5.66 25.74 -16.14
C ALA A 159 6.43 26.82 -15.36
N GLU A 160 6.53 26.68 -14.03
CA GLU A 160 7.25 27.62 -13.16
C GLU A 160 8.77 27.66 -13.44
N PHE A 161 9.40 26.49 -13.69
CA PHE A 161 10.83 26.41 -13.99
C PHE A 161 11.22 26.89 -15.40
N ASN A 162 10.32 26.79 -16.38
CA ASN A 162 10.62 27.16 -17.77
C ASN A 162 10.47 28.66 -18.06
N ASN A 163 10.13 29.50 -17.06
CA ASN A 163 9.75 30.91 -17.26
C ASN A 163 8.61 31.12 -18.28
N ASP A 164 7.90 30.05 -18.64
CA ASP A 164 6.61 30.19 -19.28
C ASP A 164 5.71 30.87 -18.25
N LEU A 165 5.01 31.93 -18.66
CA LEU A 165 4.03 32.59 -17.79
C LEU A 165 3.15 31.48 -17.22
N VAL A 166 3.29 31.19 -15.92
CA VAL A 166 2.33 30.37 -15.18
C VAL A 166 0.97 30.88 -15.64
N PRO A 167 0.13 30.03 -16.27
CA PRO A 167 -1.09 30.50 -16.89
C PRO A 167 -1.80 31.42 -15.91
N ASN A 168 -1.95 32.68 -16.30
CA ASN A 168 -2.61 33.69 -15.47
C ASN A 168 -4.11 33.39 -15.32
N ASP A 169 -4.56 32.23 -15.84
CA ASP A 169 -5.84 31.62 -15.61
C ASP A 169 -5.95 31.23 -14.13
N GLN A 170 -6.42 32.20 -13.35
CA GLN A 170 -6.96 31.97 -12.01
C GLN A 170 -7.90 30.76 -11.98
N ASP A 171 -8.59 30.44 -13.09
CA ASP A 171 -9.51 29.32 -13.24
C ASP A 171 -8.83 27.93 -13.17
N GLU A 172 -7.63 27.75 -13.75
CA GLU A 172 -6.88 26.49 -13.64
C GLU A 172 -6.34 26.26 -12.22
N TYR A 173 -5.91 27.33 -11.57
CA TYR A 173 -5.51 27.33 -10.18
C TYR A 173 -6.70 27.06 -9.25
N HIS A 174 -7.86 27.64 -9.55
CA HIS A 174 -9.06 27.47 -8.75
C HIS A 174 -9.56 26.02 -8.82
N SER A 175 -9.65 25.46 -10.03
CA SER A 175 -10.02 24.05 -10.24
C SER A 175 -9.07 23.07 -9.56
N PHE A 176 -7.78 23.39 -9.44
CA PHE A 176 -6.83 22.59 -8.67
C PHE A 176 -7.06 22.70 -7.16
N THR A 177 -7.28 23.91 -6.65
CA THR A 177 -7.59 24.12 -5.24
C THR A 177 -8.89 23.47 -4.82
N GLU A 178 -9.92 23.48 -5.67
CA GLU A 178 -11.18 22.78 -5.42
C GLU A 178 -10.98 21.28 -5.42
N LEU A 179 -10.28 20.71 -6.41
CA LEU A 179 -9.99 19.27 -6.48
C LEU A 179 -9.22 18.78 -5.24
N ILE A 180 -8.34 19.63 -4.70
CA ILE A 180 -7.61 19.34 -3.47
C ILE A 180 -8.52 19.49 -2.25
N SER A 181 -9.27 20.59 -2.13
CA SER A 181 -10.19 20.83 -1.00
C SER A 181 -11.22 19.70 -0.90
N GLU A 182 -11.84 19.33 -2.02
CA GLU A 182 -12.80 18.22 -2.09
C GLU A 182 -12.18 16.90 -1.62
N PHE A 183 -10.94 16.62 -2.02
CA PHE A 183 -10.25 15.41 -1.61
C PHE A 183 -9.92 15.36 -0.11
N PHE A 184 -9.50 16.50 0.45
CA PHE A 184 -9.25 16.63 1.88
C PHE A 184 -10.54 16.55 2.69
N GLU A 185 -11.60 17.23 2.25
CA GLU A 185 -12.91 17.26 2.92
C GLU A 185 -13.58 15.88 2.94
N THR A 186 -13.36 15.07 1.90
CA THR A 186 -14.03 13.76 1.74
C THR A 186 -13.48 12.64 2.63
N ASN A 187 -12.39 12.89 3.37
CA ASN A 187 -11.69 11.88 4.19
C ASN A 187 -11.33 10.61 3.37
N LEU A 188 -11.14 10.74 2.06
CA LEU A 188 -10.90 9.61 1.16
C LEU A 188 -9.63 8.86 1.54
N PHE A 189 -8.59 9.60 1.94
CA PHE A 189 -7.34 9.06 2.46
C PHE A 189 -7.58 8.10 3.63
N LYS A 190 -8.18 8.61 4.71
CA LYS A 190 -8.43 7.85 5.93
C LYS A 190 -9.34 6.64 5.68
N LYS A 191 -10.33 6.80 4.79
CA LYS A 191 -11.19 5.71 4.34
C LYS A 191 -10.40 4.63 3.59
N ALA A 192 -9.49 5.01 2.68
CA ALA A 192 -8.64 4.08 1.95
C ALA A 192 -7.66 3.35 2.89
N LEU A 193 -7.00 4.07 3.79
CA LEU A 193 -6.06 3.51 4.77
C LEU A 193 -6.75 2.52 5.72
N ASN A 194 -7.90 2.90 6.29
CA ASN A 194 -8.69 2.03 7.16
C ASN A 194 -9.22 0.81 6.39
N SER A 195 -9.68 1.03 5.16
CA SER A 195 -10.15 -0.03 4.26
C SER A 195 -9.10 -1.11 4.06
N ILE A 196 -7.87 -0.72 3.68
CA ILE A 196 -6.75 -1.66 3.50
C ILE A 196 -6.35 -2.31 4.82
N SER A 197 -6.34 -1.56 5.93
CA SER A 197 -6.01 -2.11 7.25
C SER A 197 -6.98 -3.23 7.64
N VAL A 198 -8.28 -3.04 7.42
CA VAL A 198 -9.30 -4.08 7.64
C VAL A 198 -9.02 -5.31 6.77
N ASP A 199 -8.64 -5.12 5.51
CA ASP A 199 -8.36 -6.23 4.59
C ASP A 199 -7.11 -7.01 4.97
N ILE A 200 -6.03 -6.31 5.35
CA ILE A 200 -4.81 -6.91 5.91
C ILE A 200 -5.15 -7.78 7.12
N ILE A 201 -6.01 -7.32 8.03
CA ILE A 201 -6.43 -8.09 9.21
C ILE A 201 -7.30 -9.29 8.84
N LYS A 202 -8.24 -9.13 7.90
CA LYS A 202 -9.08 -10.24 7.42
C LYS A 202 -8.23 -11.34 6.78
N ILE A 203 -7.26 -10.96 5.94
CA ILE A 203 -6.41 -11.88 5.19
C ILE A 203 -5.38 -12.54 6.12
N SER A 204 -4.71 -11.77 6.98
CA SER A 204 -3.71 -12.32 7.94
C SER A 204 -4.31 -13.34 8.91
N LYS A 205 -5.58 -13.20 9.30
CA LYS A 205 -6.30 -14.22 10.10
C LYS A 205 -6.31 -15.61 9.44
N LYS A 206 -6.25 -15.70 8.11
CA LYS A 206 -6.17 -16.98 7.37
C LYS A 206 -4.82 -17.67 7.51
N LEU A 207 -3.76 -16.91 7.81
CA LEU A 207 -2.41 -17.42 8.03
C LEU A 207 -2.16 -17.82 9.50
N GLY A 208 -2.87 -17.18 10.43
CA GLY A 208 -2.87 -17.51 11.85
C GLY A 208 -2.74 -16.29 12.76
N ARG A 209 -2.87 -16.52 14.07
CA ARG A 209 -2.84 -15.45 15.08
C ARG A 209 -1.51 -14.70 15.13
N SER A 210 -0.39 -15.40 14.94
CA SER A 210 0.95 -14.79 14.93
C SER A 210 1.09 -13.80 13.78
N THR A 211 0.73 -14.18 12.55
CA THR A 211 0.80 -13.28 11.39
C THR A 211 -0.11 -12.07 11.55
N LYS A 212 -1.34 -12.25 12.06
CA LYS A 212 -2.24 -11.14 12.39
C LYS A 212 -1.56 -10.14 13.33
N LYS A 213 -0.96 -10.63 14.42
CA LYS A 213 -0.29 -9.77 15.40
C LYS A 213 0.87 -9.00 14.78
N SER A 214 1.70 -9.67 13.98
CA SER A 214 2.81 -9.01 13.27
C SER A 214 2.32 -7.93 12.31
N CYS A 215 1.20 -8.16 11.60
CA CYS A 215 0.60 -7.12 10.77
C CYS A 215 0.10 -5.92 11.59
N GLU A 216 -0.55 -6.15 12.74
CA GLU A 216 -0.98 -5.07 13.64
C GLU A 216 0.21 -4.24 14.14
N GLU A 217 1.30 -4.89 14.53
CA GLU A 217 2.55 -4.23 14.96
C GLU A 217 3.17 -3.39 13.83
N ILE A 218 3.25 -3.92 12.61
CA ILE A 218 3.76 -3.17 11.44
C ILE A 218 2.87 -1.96 11.14
N MET A 219 1.55 -2.13 11.13
CA MET A 219 0.61 -1.05 10.83
C MET A 219 0.68 0.05 11.88
N HIS A 220 0.75 -0.31 13.17
CA HIS A 220 0.93 0.67 14.24
C HIS A 220 2.26 1.43 14.09
N GLY A 221 3.34 0.72 13.72
CA GLY A 221 4.64 1.35 13.44
C GLY A 221 4.57 2.37 12.30
N GLN A 222 3.85 2.03 11.22
CA GLN A 222 3.64 2.92 10.08
C GLN A 222 2.89 4.20 10.49
N ASP A 223 1.85 4.07 11.31
CA ASP A 223 1.03 5.21 11.75
C ASP A 223 1.81 6.17 12.66
N SER A 224 2.75 5.64 13.46
CA SER A 224 3.66 6.45 14.28
C SER A 224 4.86 7.04 13.52
N SER A 225 5.19 6.50 12.34
CA SER A 225 6.42 6.87 11.61
C SER A 225 6.31 8.14 10.79
N PHE A 226 5.10 8.70 10.63
CA PHE A 226 4.88 9.87 9.78
C PHE A 226 5.55 11.16 10.31
N GLU A 227 5.90 11.22 11.60
CA GLU A 227 6.72 12.30 12.19
C GLU A 227 8.21 12.23 11.77
N SER A 228 8.48 11.76 10.55
CA SER A 228 9.76 11.18 10.15
C SER A 228 10.90 12.20 10.04
N GLU A 229 12.03 11.79 10.59
CA GLU A 229 13.39 12.25 10.25
C GLU A 229 13.59 12.36 8.73
N ASP A 230 12.99 11.46 7.93
CA ASP A 230 13.05 11.47 6.45
C ASP A 230 12.51 12.76 5.82
N PHE A 231 11.35 13.25 6.28
CA PHE A 231 10.79 14.51 5.79
C PHE A 231 11.68 15.68 6.21
N GLN A 232 12.17 15.66 7.45
CA GLN A 232 13.04 16.73 7.95
C GLN A 232 14.37 16.79 7.19
N ILE A 233 14.98 15.65 6.89
CA ILE A 233 16.17 15.55 6.03
C ILE A 233 15.87 16.10 4.63
N PHE A 234 14.74 15.71 4.03
CA PHE A 234 14.32 16.22 2.72
C PHE A 234 14.10 17.74 2.74
N PHE A 235 13.41 18.24 3.76
CA PHE A 235 13.14 19.67 3.94
C PHE A 235 14.45 20.45 4.05
N ASP A 236 15.40 19.96 4.85
CA ASP A 236 16.68 20.62 5.06
C ASP A 236 17.52 20.67 3.78
N ASP A 237 17.61 19.55 3.04
CA ASP A 237 18.28 19.50 1.74
C ASP A 237 17.63 20.41 0.70
N TYR A 238 16.28 20.50 0.69
CA TYR A 238 15.56 21.41 -0.19
C TYR A 238 15.86 22.88 0.13
N MET A 239 15.82 23.25 1.42
CA MET A 239 16.05 24.63 1.84
C MET A 239 17.50 25.08 1.64
N GLU A 240 18.48 24.18 1.81
CA GLU A 240 19.88 24.45 1.47
C GLU A 240 20.06 24.73 -0.02
N LYS A 241 19.38 23.98 -0.88
CA LYS A 241 19.41 24.24 -2.34
C LYS A 241 18.82 25.59 -2.66
N VAL A 242 17.64 25.93 -2.12
CA VAL A 242 16.96 27.21 -2.41
C VAL A 242 17.80 28.40 -1.95
N SER A 243 18.44 28.33 -0.77
CA SER A 243 19.27 29.43 -0.26
C SER A 243 20.55 29.66 -1.07
N SER A 244 21.07 28.61 -1.74
CA SER A 244 22.25 28.75 -2.62
C SER A 244 21.99 29.50 -3.93
N TYR A 245 20.72 29.71 -4.31
CA TYR A 245 20.33 30.42 -5.53
C TYR A 245 20.02 31.92 -5.31
N GLN A 246 20.05 32.40 -4.07
CA GLN A 246 19.86 33.82 -3.72
C GLN A 246 21.20 34.52 -3.46
#